data_AF-A0A1H2LII1-F1
#
_entry.id   AF-A0A1H2LII1-F1
#
_cell.length_a   1.000
_cell.length_b   1.000
_cell.length_c   1.000
_cell.angle_alpha   90.00
_cell.angle_beta   90.00
_cell.angle_gamma   90.00
#
_symmetry.space_group_name_H-M   'P 1'
#
loop_
_entity.id
_entity.type
_entity.pdbx_description
1 polymer ?
#
loop_
_entity_poly.entity_id
_entity_poly.type
_entity_poly.pdbx_seq_one_letter_code
_entity_poly.pdbx_strand_id
1 'polypeptide(L)'
;MDYGKFKYEAAQKARESRRNQANTQLKEMRLGLKIDQHDYETKLKRIIKFLNGGDKVKIQLRFRGREQSRPEVGMRLMERLAADTAEDAVVESAPRIDGRSMVMVLAPTRRKSEAKSDQRRRREAERENRRAEEARRAQKNAERVASKNEAPAED
;
A
#
# COMPACT_ATOMS: atom_id res chain seq x y z
N MET A 1 -8.83 -31.14 -35.90
CA MET A 1 -8.37 -30.15 -34.89
C MET A 1 -8.09 -28.85 -35.61
N ASP A 2 -8.86 -27.81 -35.32
CA ASP A 2 -8.76 -26.55 -36.04
C ASP A 2 -7.69 -25.66 -35.40
N TYR A 3 -6.51 -25.61 -36.03
CA TYR A 3 -5.30 -25.01 -35.46
C TYR A 3 -5.46 -23.49 -35.23
N GLY A 4 -6.32 -22.83 -36.02
CA GLY A 4 -6.64 -21.42 -35.88
C GLY A 4 -7.42 -21.10 -34.61
N LYS A 5 -8.43 -21.92 -34.28
CA LYS A 5 -9.23 -21.77 -33.06
C LYS A 5 -8.39 -21.99 -31.81
N PHE A 6 -7.52 -23.00 -31.83
CA PHE A 6 -6.59 -23.26 -30.72
C PHE A 6 -5.62 -22.09 -30.47
N LYS A 7 -5.06 -21.48 -31.53
CA LYS A 7 -4.19 -20.29 -31.40
C LYS A 7 -4.92 -19.11 -30.76
N TYR A 8 -6.19 -18.89 -31.12
CA TYR A 8 -6.99 -17.81 -30.56
C TYR A 8 -7.28 -18.03 -29.06
N GLU A 9 -7.73 -19.23 -28.69
CA GLU A 9 -8.02 -19.58 -27.30
C GLU A 9 -6.75 -19.53 -26.43
N ALA A 10 -5.61 -20.02 -26.94
CA ALA A 10 -4.32 -19.91 -26.27
C ALA A 10 -3.89 -18.45 -26.08
N ALA A 11 -4.08 -17.59 -27.09
CA ALA A 11 -3.77 -16.17 -27.00
C ALA A 11 -4.68 -15.44 -26.00
N GLN A 12 -5.97 -15.77 -25.94
CA GLN A 12 -6.90 -15.21 -24.95
C GLN A 12 -6.52 -15.63 -23.54
N LYS A 13 -6.28 -16.92 -23.31
CA LYS A 13 -5.84 -17.45 -22.02
C LYS A 13 -4.52 -16.82 -21.56
N ALA A 14 -3.57 -16.61 -22.47
CA ALA A 14 -2.30 -15.94 -22.17
C ALA A 14 -2.47 -14.45 -21.84
N ARG A 15 -3.46 -13.76 -22.43
CA ARG A 15 -3.79 -12.36 -22.10
C ARG A 15 -4.48 -12.25 -20.75
N GLU A 16 -5.38 -13.18 -20.44
CA GLU A 16 -6.09 -13.23 -19.16
C GLU A 16 -5.14 -13.57 -18.01
N SER A 17 -4.27 -14.58 -18.19
CA SER A 17 -3.22 -14.92 -17.23
C SER A 17 -2.30 -13.74 -16.92
N ARG A 18 -1.85 -13.01 -17.96
CA ARG A 18 -1.03 -11.80 -17.78
C ARG A 18 -1.73 -10.68 -17.01
N ARG A 19 -3.06 -10.51 -17.17
CA ARG A 19 -3.83 -9.51 -16.40
C ARG A 19 -4.06 -9.93 -14.96
N ASN A 20 -4.23 -11.23 -14.71
CA ASN A 20 -4.48 -11.77 -13.38
C ASN A 20 -3.20 -11.96 -12.56
N GLN A 21 -2.04 -11.97 -13.22
CA GLN A 21 -0.75 -12.01 -12.54
C GLN A 21 -0.56 -10.75 -11.68
N ALA A 22 -0.47 -10.95 -10.37
CA ALA A 22 -0.15 -9.89 -9.42
C ALA A 22 1.35 -9.58 -9.47
N ASN A 23 1.77 -8.71 -10.41
CA ASN A 23 3.18 -8.33 -10.56
C ASN A 23 3.66 -7.48 -9.37
N THR A 24 4.48 -8.06 -8.50
CA THR A 24 5.20 -7.35 -7.44
C THR A 24 6.20 -6.38 -8.06
N GLN A 25 6.14 -5.11 -7.67
CA GLN A 25 7.09 -4.10 -8.11
C GLN A 25 8.11 -3.80 -7.01
N LEU A 26 9.32 -3.43 -7.41
CA LEU A 26 10.33 -2.89 -6.50
C LEU A 26 10.18 -1.37 -6.45
N LYS A 27 9.74 -0.85 -5.31
CA LYS A 27 9.63 0.60 -5.07
C LYS A 27 10.89 1.09 -4.40
N GLU A 28 11.45 2.19 -4.90
CA GLU A 28 12.63 2.80 -4.28
C GLU A 28 12.23 3.92 -3.33
N MET A 29 12.83 3.94 -2.15
CA MET A 29 12.64 4.98 -1.14
C MET A 29 14.00 5.50 -0.69
N ARG A 30 14.19 6.82 -0.75
CA ARG A 30 15.46 7.46 -0.39
C ARG A 30 15.38 8.11 0.99
N LEU A 31 16.39 7.84 1.81
CA LEU A 31 16.57 8.42 3.13
C LEU A 31 17.87 9.22 3.17
N GLY A 32 17.86 10.27 3.98
CA GLY A 32 19.07 11.01 4.37
C GLY A 32 19.53 10.56 5.75
N LEU A 33 20.83 10.68 6.03
CA LEU A 33 21.39 10.28 7.32
C LEU A 33 20.85 11.13 8.48
N LYS A 34 20.67 12.43 8.24
CA LYS A 34 20.12 13.40 9.20
C LYS A 34 18.66 13.70 8.87
N ILE A 35 17.83 12.67 8.95
CA ILE A 35 16.38 12.82 8.73
C ILE A 35 15.72 13.40 9.99
N ASP A 36 14.79 14.34 9.79
CA ASP A 36 13.93 14.84 10.85
C ASP A 36 12.87 13.79 11.24
N GLN A 37 12.41 13.81 12.48
CA GLN A 37 11.42 12.86 12.98
C GLN A 37 10.11 12.88 12.16
N HIS A 38 9.63 14.05 11.76
CA HIS A 38 8.40 14.15 10.97
C HIS A 38 8.56 13.61 9.54
N ASP A 39 9.71 13.87 8.90
CA ASP A 39 10.03 13.31 7.57
C ASP A 39 10.21 11.79 7.65
N TYR A 40 10.81 11.29 8.73
CA TYR A 40 10.95 9.85 8.98
C TYR A 40 9.59 9.16 9.04
N GLU A 41 8.67 9.67 9.86
CA GLU A 41 7.32 9.11 10.00
C GLU A 41 6.53 9.13 8.68
N THR A 42 6.66 10.20 7.91
CA THR A 42 6.02 10.31 6.60
C THR A 42 6.54 9.25 5.63
N LYS A 43 7.85 9.02 5.61
CA LYS A 43 8.47 7.98 4.79
C LYS A 43 8.14 6.58 5.28
N LEU A 44 8.11 6.35 6.59
CA LEU A 44 7.67 5.09 7.21
C LEU A 44 6.25 4.74 6.77
N LYS A 45 5.29 5.66 6.90
CA LYS A 45 3.90 5.48 6.42
C LYS A 45 3.85 5.15 4.94
N ARG A 46 4.72 5.76 4.12
CA ARG A 46 4.80 5.47 2.69
C ARG A 46 5.36 4.08 2.39
N ILE A 47 6.38 3.65 3.14
CA ILE A 47 6.97 2.30 3.05
C ILE A 47 5.90 1.27 3.42
N ILE A 48 5.24 1.43 4.57
CA ILE A 48 4.14 0.58 5.04
C ILE A 48 3.03 0.50 3.98
N LYS A 49 2.68 1.61 3.33
CA LYS A 49 1.68 1.62 2.26
C LYS A 49 2.09 0.78 1.05
N PHE A 50 3.37 0.79 0.67
CA PHE A 50 3.86 -0.05 -0.43
C PHE A 50 3.90 -1.52 -0.06
N LEU A 51 4.34 -1.85 1.16
CA LEU A 51 4.35 -3.21 1.70
C LEU A 51 2.93 -3.79 1.79
N ASN A 52 1.98 -3.01 2.31
CA ASN A 52 0.55 -3.36 2.31
C ASN A 52 -0.06 -3.44 0.91
N GLY A 53 0.58 -2.86 -0.11
CA GLY A 53 0.24 -3.04 -1.52
C GLY A 53 0.82 -4.32 -2.13
N GLY A 54 1.62 -5.07 -1.37
CA GLY A 54 2.34 -6.26 -1.83
C GLY A 54 3.56 -5.96 -2.70
N ASP A 55 4.08 -4.73 -2.64
CA ASP A 55 5.31 -4.33 -3.33
C ASP A 55 6.53 -4.47 -2.43
N LYS A 56 7.67 -4.83 -3.03
CA LYS A 56 8.97 -4.81 -2.35
C LYS A 56 9.47 -3.39 -2.27
N VAL A 57 10.19 -3.04 -1.20
CA VAL A 57 10.73 -1.70 -1.03
C VAL A 57 12.25 -1.75 -0.88
N LYS A 58 12.95 -1.12 -1.81
CA LYS A 58 14.39 -0.86 -1.74
C LYS A 58 14.59 0.50 -1.06
N ILE A 59 15.16 0.47 0.14
CA ILE A 59 15.51 1.67 0.89
C ILE A 59 16.97 1.98 0.59
N GLN A 60 17.22 3.21 0.13
CA GLN A 60 18.56 3.71 -0.17
C GLN A 60 18.86 4.92 0.72
N LEU A 61 19.84 4.75 1.59
CA LEU A 61 20.42 5.82 2.39
C LEU A 61 21.64 6.36 1.65
N ARG A 62 21.67 7.65 1.31
CA ARG A 62 22.82 8.25 0.62
C ARG A 62 23.74 8.92 1.63
N PHE A 63 25.03 8.58 1.61
CA PHE A 63 26.04 9.28 2.39
C PHE A 63 26.54 10.52 1.64
N ARG A 64 26.58 11.68 2.32
CA ARG A 64 27.09 12.93 1.74
C ARG A 64 28.41 13.34 2.41
N GLY A 65 29.44 13.57 1.59
CA GLY A 65 30.73 14.09 2.04
C GLY A 65 31.36 13.22 3.14
N ARG A 66 31.54 13.82 4.32
CA ARG A 66 32.18 13.24 5.52
C ARG A 66 31.36 12.13 6.19
N GLU A 67 30.13 11.89 5.75
CA GLU A 67 29.28 10.83 6.30
C GLU A 67 29.74 9.43 5.89
N GLN A 68 30.50 9.30 4.80
CA GLN A 68 31.02 8.01 4.33
C GLN A 68 31.96 7.32 5.34
N SER A 69 32.63 8.08 6.21
CA SER A 69 33.49 7.51 7.25
C SER A 69 32.72 7.00 8.47
N ARG A 70 31.40 7.23 8.55
CA ARG A 70 30.56 6.85 9.69
C ARG A 70 29.35 6.00 9.25
N PRO A 71 29.55 4.82 8.64
CA PRO A 71 28.46 3.96 8.18
C PRO A 71 27.59 3.46 9.35
N GLU A 72 28.14 3.37 10.56
CA GLU A 72 27.43 2.93 11.78
C GLU A 72 26.17 3.74 12.07
N VAL A 73 26.19 5.05 11.79
CA VAL A 73 25.01 5.91 11.99
C VAL A 73 23.90 5.52 11.02
N GLY A 74 24.26 5.19 9.78
CA GLY A 74 23.31 4.72 8.78
C GLY A 74 22.78 3.33 9.10
N MET A 75 23.65 2.46 9.62
CA MET A 75 23.31 1.12 10.07
C MET A 75 22.22 1.16 11.14
N ARG A 76 22.40 1.97 12.19
CA ARG A 76 21.41 2.15 13.26
C ARG A 76 20.08 2.69 12.75
N LEU A 77 20.08 3.61 11.78
CA LEU A 77 18.85 4.13 11.18
C LEU A 77 18.11 3.03 10.40
N MET A 78 18.84 2.19 9.67
CA MET A 78 18.25 1.08 8.90
C MET A 78 17.71 -0.02 9.82
N GLU A 79 18.41 -0.33 10.91
CA GLU A 79 17.94 -1.26 11.94
C GLU A 79 16.66 -0.76 12.63
N ARG A 80 16.62 0.53 13.01
CA ARG A 80 15.40 1.14 13.56
C ARG A 80 14.23 1.01 12.58
N LEU A 81 14.47 1.30 11.30
CA LEU A 81 13.44 1.21 10.28
C LEU A 81 12.99 -0.24 10.02
N ALA A 82 13.89 -1.21 10.12
CA ALA A 82 13.54 -2.63 10.05
C ALA A 82 12.67 -3.05 11.24
N ALA A 83 12.97 -2.56 12.45
CA ALA A 83 12.15 -2.82 13.64
C ALA A 83 10.76 -2.19 13.52
N ASP A 84 10.68 -0.93 13.09
CA ASP A 84 9.41 -0.21 12.92
C ASP A 84 8.52 -0.82 11.80
N THR A 85 9.10 -1.64 10.90
CA THR A 85 8.37 -2.32 9.81
C THR A 85 8.24 -3.82 9.98
N ALA A 86 8.65 -4.37 11.13
CA ALA A 86 8.70 -5.81 11.38
C ALA A 86 7.32 -6.50 11.33
N GLU A 87 6.23 -5.76 11.55
CA GLU A 87 4.87 -6.29 11.46
C GLU A 87 4.42 -6.52 9.99
N ASP A 88 4.81 -5.63 9.08
CA ASP A 88 4.36 -5.64 7.68
C ASP A 88 5.36 -6.32 6.72
N ALA A 89 6.63 -6.42 7.11
CA ALA A 89 7.70 -6.85 6.22
C ALA A 89 8.75 -7.75 6.88
N VAL A 90 9.41 -8.51 6.00
CA VAL A 90 10.63 -9.26 6.30
C VAL A 90 11.81 -8.63 5.56
N VAL A 91 12.98 -8.65 6.19
CA VAL A 91 14.22 -8.16 5.58
C VAL A 91 14.70 -9.19 4.56
N GLU A 92 14.59 -8.88 3.27
CA GLU A 92 15.04 -9.75 2.18
C GLU A 92 16.54 -9.58 1.93
N SER A 93 17.03 -8.33 2.01
CA SER A 93 18.45 -8.02 1.95
C SER A 93 18.79 -7.11 3.12
N ALA A 94 19.66 -7.61 4.01
CA ALA A 94 20.20 -6.83 5.11
C ALA A 94 20.88 -5.53 4.61
N PRO A 95 20.95 -4.48 5.45
CA PRO A 95 21.54 -3.23 5.04
C PRO A 95 23.03 -3.42 4.75
N ARG A 96 23.43 -3.08 3.52
CA ARG A 96 24.81 -3.20 3.06
C ARG A 96 25.25 -1.92 2.39
N ILE A 97 26.54 -1.62 2.48
CA ILE A 97 27.13 -0.49 1.78
C ILE A 97 27.26 -0.85 0.30
N ASP A 98 26.74 0.03 -0.54
CA ASP A 98 26.80 0.01 -2.00
C ASP A 98 27.37 1.36 -2.47
N GLY A 99 28.70 1.41 -2.57
CA GLY A 99 29.47 2.61 -2.90
C GLY A 99 29.22 3.76 -1.93
N ARG A 100 28.56 4.82 -2.42
CA ARG A 100 28.25 6.05 -1.64
C ARG A 100 26.86 6.00 -1.00
N SER A 101 26.23 4.83 -0.97
CA SER A 101 24.94 4.61 -0.34
C SER A 101 24.94 3.33 0.48
N MET A 102 23.98 3.21 1.37
CA MET A 102 23.62 1.96 2.03
C MET A 102 22.23 1.55 1.56
N VAL A 103 22.07 0.29 1.21
CA VAL A 103 20.84 -0.24 0.63
C VAL A 103 20.33 -1.39 1.49
N MET A 104 19.02 -1.40 1.75
CA MET A 104 18.27 -2.50 2.36
C MET A 104 17.05 -2.79 1.48
N VAL A 105 16.63 -4.06 1.41
CA VAL A 105 15.40 -4.44 0.71
C VAL A 105 14.46 -5.11 1.69
N LEU A 106 13.24 -4.57 1.77
CA LEU A 106 12.13 -5.14 2.53
C LEU A 106 11.16 -5.83 1.57
N ALA A 107 10.76 -7.04 1.93
CA ALA A 107 9.70 -7.78 1.26
C ALA A 107 8.44 -7.80 2.13
N PRO A 108 7.24 -7.65 1.55
CA PRO A 108 6.00 -7.72 2.31
C PRO A 108 5.77 -9.12 2.84
N THR A 109 5.27 -9.24 4.07
CA THR A 109 4.93 -10.53 4.68
C THR A 109 3.77 -11.22 3.95
N ARG A 110 2.84 -10.43 3.39
CA ARG A 110 1.68 -10.92 2.63
C ARG A 110 1.93 -10.88 1.12
N ARG A 111 1.38 -11.87 0.40
CA ARG A 111 1.49 -11.92 -1.06
C ARG A 111 0.64 -10.82 -1.70
N LYS A 112 1.09 -10.30 -2.85
CA LYS A 112 0.38 -9.24 -3.58
C LYS A 112 -1.03 -9.62 -4.02
N SER A 113 -1.28 -10.89 -4.31
CA SER A 113 -2.61 -11.41 -4.62
C SER A 113 -3.59 -11.22 -3.46
N GLU A 114 -3.14 -11.52 -2.24
CA GLU A 114 -3.93 -11.41 -1.00
C GLU A 114 -4.15 -9.93 -0.64
N ALA A 115 -3.10 -9.11 -0.76
CA ALA A 115 -3.20 -7.66 -0.56
C ALA A 115 -4.24 -7.01 -1.51
N LYS A 116 -4.28 -7.44 -2.77
CA LYS A 116 -5.23 -6.93 -3.77
C LYS A 116 -6.66 -7.38 -3.49
N SER A 117 -6.87 -8.63 -3.06
CA SER A 117 -8.19 -9.11 -2.66
C SER A 117 -8.70 -8.37 -1.42
N ASP A 118 -7.85 -8.14 -0.42
CA ASP A 118 -8.23 -7.44 0.80
C ASP A 118 -8.56 -5.96 0.53
N GLN A 119 -7.78 -5.28 -0.32
CA GLN A 119 -8.12 -3.92 -0.75
C GLN A 119 -9.45 -3.85 -1.50
N ARG A 120 -9.76 -4.86 -2.33
CA ARG A 120 -11.04 -4.92 -3.04
C ARG A 120 -12.20 -5.10 -2.06
N ARG A 121 -12.09 -6.07 -1.14
CA ARG A 121 -13.09 -6.33 -0.10
C ARG A 121 -13.33 -5.10 0.78
N ARG A 122 -12.26 -4.43 1.23
CA ARG A 122 -12.38 -3.20 2.03
C ARG A 122 -13.09 -2.07 1.28
N ARG A 123 -12.77 -1.86 0.00
CA ARG A 123 -13.45 -0.85 -0.83
C ARG A 123 -14.91 -1.18 -1.10
N GLU A 124 -15.24 -2.46 -1.28
CA GLU A 124 -16.63 -2.91 -1.47
C GLU A 124 -17.44 -2.69 -0.18
N ALA A 125 -16.91 -3.08 0.98
CA ALA A 125 -17.54 -2.83 2.28
C ALA A 125 -17.72 -1.33 2.59
N GLU A 126 -16.73 -0.49 2.26
CA GLU A 126 -16.84 0.97 2.46
C GLU A 126 -17.94 1.59 1.57
N ARG A 127 -18.05 1.12 0.32
CA ARG A 127 -19.12 1.55 -0.59
C ARG A 127 -20.50 1.12 -0.10
N GLU A 128 -20.62 -0.10 0.42
CA GLU A 128 -21.87 -0.59 1.00
C GLU A 128 -22.26 0.21 2.25
N ASN A 129 -21.31 0.50 3.14
CA ASN A 129 -21.56 1.33 4.31
C ASN A 129 -22.01 2.74 3.93
N ARG A 130 -21.36 3.37 2.95
CA ARG A 130 -21.77 4.70 2.46
C ARG A 130 -23.18 4.69 1.89
N ARG A 131 -23.52 3.68 1.07
CA ARG A 131 -24.88 3.51 0.51
C ARG A 131 -25.92 3.28 1.60
N ALA A 132 -25.60 2.46 2.61
CA ALA A 132 -26.49 2.20 3.74
C ALA A 132 -26.71 3.45 4.59
N GLU A 133 -25.67 4.25 4.80
CA GLU A 133 -25.77 5.51 5.53
C GLU A 133 -26.59 6.56 4.77
N GLU A 134 -26.38 6.69 3.46
CA GLU A 134 -27.19 7.54 2.57
C GLU A 134 -28.67 7.13 2.58
N ALA A 135 -28.96 5.82 2.51
CA ALA A 135 -30.32 5.29 2.61
C ALA A 135 -30.96 5.60 3.97
N ARG A 136 -30.24 5.42 5.08
CA ARG A 136 -30.71 5.77 6.44
C ARG A 136 -30.98 7.26 6.58
N ARG A 137 -30.12 8.12 6.02
CA ARG A 137 -30.31 9.58 6.03
C ARG A 137 -31.52 10.00 5.19
N ALA A 138 -31.73 9.37 4.03
CA ALA A 138 -32.89 9.61 3.18
C ALA A 138 -34.20 9.20 3.87
N GLN A 139 -34.23 8.03 4.53
CA GLN A 139 -35.37 7.57 5.34
C GLN A 139 -35.71 8.56 6.47
N LYS A 140 -34.71 8.95 7.28
CA LYS A 140 -34.90 9.93 8.36
C LYS A 140 -35.40 11.29 7.85
N ASN A 141 -34.92 11.73 6.68
CA ASN A 141 -35.37 12.99 6.10
C ASN A 141 -36.80 12.89 5.57
N ALA A 142 -37.17 11.77 4.94
CA ALA A 142 -38.54 11.51 4.49
C ALA A 142 -39.53 11.45 5.66
N GLU A 143 -39.17 10.75 6.75
CA GLU A 143 -39.96 10.70 7.99
C GLU A 143 -40.14 12.09 8.62
N ARG A 144 -39.07 12.90 8.66
CA ARG A 144 -39.12 14.27 9.19
C ARG A 144 -40.02 15.17 8.34
N VAL A 145 -39.97 15.06 7.01
CA VAL A 145 -40.82 15.81 6.09
C VAL A 145 -42.29 15.38 6.20
N ALA A 146 -42.55 14.08 6.34
CA ALA A 146 -43.90 13.56 6.58
C ALA A 146 -44.49 14.10 7.89
N SER A 147 -43.76 14.02 9.00
CA SER A 147 -44.22 14.55 10.31
C SER A 147 -44.45 16.07 10.30
N LYS A 148 -43.74 16.81 9.45
CA LYS A 148 -43.88 18.26 9.33
C LYS A 148 -45.10 18.67 8.49
N ASN A 149 -45.52 17.84 7.53
CA ASN A 149 -46.71 18.07 6.73
C ASN A 149 -48.01 17.61 7.42
N GLU A 150 -47.92 16.75 8.44
CA GLU A 150 -49.06 16.29 9.25
C GLU A 150 -49.33 17.15 10.49
N ALA A 151 -48.55 18.21 10.75
CA ALA A 151 -48.84 19.16 11.82
C ALA A 151 -50.06 20.03 11.42
N PRO A 152 -51.21 19.90 12.11
CA PRO A 152 -52.41 20.65 11.77
C PRO A 152 -52.21 22.15 11.98
N ALA A 153 -52.74 22.95 11.06
CA ALA A 153 -53.04 24.34 11.31
C ALA A 153 -54.11 24.39 12.42
N GLU A 154 -53.69 24.70 13.65
CA GLU A 154 -54.63 25.10 14.70
C GLU A 154 -54.95 26.59 14.54
N ASP A 155 -56.26 26.87 14.53
CA ASP A 155 -56.96 28.16 14.61
C ASP A 155 -56.48 29.08 15.74
#